data_AF-A0A6M8W2D3-F1
#
_entry.id   AF-A0A6M8W2D3-F1
#
_cell.length_a   1.000
_cell.length_b   1.000
_cell.length_c   1.000
_cell.angle_alpha   90.00
_cell.angle_beta   90.00
_cell.angle_gamma   90.00
#
_symmetry.space_group_name_H-M   'P 1'
#
loop_
_entity.id
_entity.type
_entity.pdbx_description
1 polymer ?
#
loop_
_entity_poly.entity_id
_entity_poly.type
_entity_poly.pdbx_seq_one_letter_code
_entity_poly.pdbx_strand_id
1 'polypeptide(L)'
;MTLLSTLHRARGRRRAFTLIELLVVIAIIAMLIGILLPALGKARDAARGVECISRARDLAAASAYYSQANKEAFARSQHSAAANRAGAWEQLHYSYFTDAEYNYDSGAPWWDDESWWSTVREHYQCPFDRRDNPAYRDGLPFPVPAFSYGQNVYFELRAEEIDPDMWQGRQYAPYRRLSAIHDPSATVLFAELKDSSLTDHIMAHFWVLNSATPEQDVTRHGSGTGVVYVDGHAEEAGMLDNFDPERGVDRWNPATAH
;
A
#
# COMPACT_ATOMS: atom_id res chain seq x y z
N MET A 1 -14.70 52.03 -75.52
CA MET A 1 -14.03 50.73 -75.72
C MET A 1 -13.15 50.45 -74.51
N THR A 2 -13.71 49.86 -73.46
CA THR A 2 -12.96 49.47 -72.27
C THR A 2 -13.29 48.01 -72.00
N LEU A 3 -12.30 47.16 -72.25
CA LEU A 3 -12.37 45.70 -72.16
C LEU A 3 -12.61 45.27 -70.71
N LEU A 4 -13.76 44.64 -70.45
CA LEU A 4 -14.01 43.89 -69.22
C LEU A 4 -13.19 42.59 -69.25
N SER A 5 -12.01 42.61 -68.63
CA SER A 5 -11.19 41.43 -68.38
C SER A 5 -11.88 40.50 -67.38
N THR A 6 -12.44 39.40 -67.88
CA THR A 6 -13.02 38.33 -67.07
C THR A 6 -11.89 37.48 -66.46
N LEU A 7 -11.61 37.68 -65.17
CA LEU A 7 -10.74 36.79 -64.40
C LEU A 7 -11.44 35.44 -64.20
N HIS A 8 -11.06 34.44 -65.00
CA HIS A 8 -11.46 33.06 -64.81
C HIS A 8 -10.81 32.52 -63.53
N ARG A 9 -11.58 32.47 -62.43
CA ARG A 9 -11.18 31.81 -61.19
C ARG A 9 -11.01 30.32 -61.47
N ALA A 10 -9.77 29.81 -61.48
CA ALA A 10 -9.50 28.39 -61.57
C ALA A 10 -10.23 27.67 -60.42
N ARG A 11 -11.31 26.94 -60.74
CA ARG A 11 -11.97 26.03 -59.79
C ARG A 11 -10.97 24.93 -59.47
N GLY A 12 -10.25 25.07 -58.36
CA GLY A 12 -9.49 23.96 -57.78
C GLY A 12 -10.41 22.75 -57.66
N ARG A 13 -10.04 21.64 -58.30
CA ARG A 13 -10.78 20.36 -58.24
C ARG A 13 -10.93 20.00 -56.76
N ARG A 14 -12.12 20.21 -56.19
CA ARG A 14 -12.46 19.70 -54.87
C ARG A 14 -12.44 18.19 -54.99
N ARG A 15 -11.47 17.54 -54.33
CA ARG A 15 -11.45 16.08 -54.20
C ARG A 15 -12.65 15.70 -53.33
N ALA A 16 -13.62 15.02 -53.92
CA ALA A 16 -14.71 14.41 -53.15
C ALA A 16 -14.17 13.14 -52.50
N PHE A 17 -14.33 13.03 -51.18
CA PHE A 17 -13.95 11.84 -50.42
C PHE A 17 -14.92 10.71 -50.75
N THR A 18 -14.40 9.54 -51.07
CA THR A 18 -15.23 8.36 -51.34
C THR A 18 -15.65 7.68 -50.03
N LEU A 19 -16.81 7.02 -50.04
CA LEU A 19 -17.26 6.19 -48.91
C LEU A 19 -16.22 5.12 -48.53
N ILE A 20 -15.52 4.58 -49.52
CA ILE A 20 -14.49 3.54 -49.32
C ILE A 20 -13.29 4.11 -48.56
N GLU A 21 -12.80 5.31 -48.93
CA GLU A 21 -11.70 5.97 -48.20
C GLU A 21 -12.06 6.21 -46.74
N LEU A 22 -13.30 6.61 -46.44
CA LEU A 22 -13.76 6.80 -45.07
C LEU A 22 -13.86 5.46 -44.31
N LEU A 23 -14.38 4.41 -44.97
CA LEU A 23 -14.54 3.08 -44.40
C LEU A 23 -13.20 2.44 -44.01
N VAL A 24 -12.18 2.56 -44.86
CA VAL A 24 -10.84 2.01 -44.59
C VAL A 24 -10.20 2.72 -43.39
N VAL A 25 -10.36 4.05 -43.28
CA VAL A 25 -9.80 4.82 -42.17
C VAL A 25 -10.44 4.41 -40.83
N ILE A 26 -11.77 4.30 -40.78
CA ILE A 26 -12.43 3.86 -39.53
C ILE A 26 -12.07 2.41 -39.18
N ALA A 27 -11.87 1.54 -40.18
CA ALA A 27 -11.45 0.16 -39.95
C ALA A 27 -10.04 0.09 -39.33
N ILE A 28 -9.10 0.91 -39.83
CA ILE A 28 -7.76 1.01 -39.26
C ILE A 28 -7.80 1.58 -37.83
N ILE A 29 -8.56 2.66 -37.60
CA ILE A 29 -8.72 3.25 -36.25
C ILE A 29 -9.31 2.22 -35.27
N ALA A 30 -10.35 1.49 -35.68
CA ALA A 30 -10.98 0.46 -34.85
C ALA A 30 -9.98 -0.67 -34.50
N MET A 31 -9.17 -1.11 -35.46
CA MET A 31 -8.13 -2.11 -35.24
C MET A 31 -7.06 -1.60 -34.26
N LEU A 32 -6.59 -0.36 -34.42
CA LEU A 32 -5.60 0.24 -33.53
C LEU A 32 -6.13 0.40 -32.10
N ILE A 33 -7.34 0.92 -31.94
CA ILE A 33 -7.99 1.06 -30.63
C ILE A 33 -8.19 -0.30 -29.97
N GLY A 34 -8.56 -1.32 -30.75
CA GLY A 34 -8.74 -2.69 -30.25
C GLY A 34 -7.49 -3.27 -29.59
N ILE A 35 -6.29 -2.91 -30.08
CA ILE A 35 -5.01 -3.34 -29.49
C ILE A 35 -4.56 -2.37 -28.37
N LEU A 36 -4.86 -1.07 -28.51
CA LEU A 36 -4.38 -0.04 -27.59
C LEU A 36 -5.10 -0.04 -26.24
N LEU A 37 -6.42 -0.29 -26.21
CA LEU A 37 -7.19 -0.23 -24.95
C LEU A 37 -6.75 -1.30 -23.93
N PRO A 38 -6.57 -2.59 -24.30
CA PRO A 38 -6.06 -3.58 -23.35
C PRO A 38 -4.64 -3.28 -22.87
N ALA A 39 -3.78 -2.79 -23.77
CA ALA A 39 -2.41 -2.42 -23.43
C ALA A 39 -2.36 -1.24 -22.46
N LEU A 40 -3.20 -0.21 -22.68
CA LEU A 40 -3.30 0.94 -21.80
C LEU A 40 -3.86 0.58 -20.43
N GLY A 41 -4.82 -0.36 -20.36
CA GLY A 41 -5.33 -0.90 -19.11
C GLY A 41 -4.20 -1.49 -18.25
N LYS A 42 -3.44 -2.43 -18.81
CA LYS A 42 -2.29 -3.05 -18.13
C LYS A 42 -1.23 -2.03 -17.71
N ALA A 43 -0.91 -1.07 -18.58
CA ALA A 43 0.05 -0.03 -18.26
C ALA A 43 -0.40 0.85 -17.09
N ARG A 44 -1.70 1.19 -17.02
CA ARG A 44 -2.27 1.92 -15.89
C ARG A 44 -2.19 1.12 -14.61
N ASP A 45 -2.58 -0.15 -14.63
CA ASP A 45 -2.56 -0.99 -13.42
C ASP A 45 -1.13 -1.18 -12.89
N ALA A 46 -0.14 -1.38 -13.77
CA ALA A 46 1.27 -1.40 -13.38
C ALA A 46 1.73 -0.06 -12.76
N ALA A 47 1.32 1.08 -13.34
CA ALA A 47 1.62 2.39 -12.76
C ALA A 47 1.01 2.57 -11.37
N ARG A 48 -0.19 2.03 -11.13
CA ARG A 48 -0.81 2.04 -9.79
C ARG A 48 0.00 1.25 -8.79
N GLY A 49 0.45 0.05 -9.18
CA GLY A 49 1.31 -0.79 -8.32
C GLY A 49 2.60 -0.06 -7.93
N VAL A 50 3.26 0.60 -8.89
CA VAL A 50 4.48 1.39 -8.61
C VAL A 50 4.23 2.51 -7.60
N GLU A 51 3.12 3.25 -7.76
CA GLU A 51 2.78 4.33 -6.84
C GLU A 51 2.47 3.81 -5.43
N CYS A 52 1.74 2.69 -5.34
CA CYS A 52 1.39 2.05 -4.08
C CYS A 52 2.64 1.48 -3.36
N ILE A 53 3.60 0.91 -4.10
CA ILE A 53 4.92 0.49 -3.58
C ILE A 53 5.73 1.69 -3.09
N SER A 54 5.64 2.84 -3.77
CA SER A 54 6.32 4.07 -3.31
C SER A 54 5.82 4.50 -1.93
N ARG A 55 4.51 4.47 -1.69
CA ARG A 55 3.95 4.79 -0.37
C ARG A 55 4.39 3.79 0.69
N ALA A 56 4.43 2.49 0.37
CA ALA A 56 4.96 1.48 1.29
C ALA A 56 6.44 1.75 1.66
N ARG A 57 7.27 2.19 0.70
CA ARG A 57 8.65 2.61 0.96
C ARG A 57 8.74 3.84 1.86
N ASP A 58 7.86 4.83 1.67
CA ASP A 58 7.79 6.01 2.55
C ASP A 58 7.49 5.59 4.00
N LEU A 59 6.58 4.62 4.21
CA LEU A 59 6.29 4.06 5.54
C LEU A 59 7.49 3.33 6.15
N ALA A 60 8.22 2.55 5.35
CA ALA A 60 9.44 1.89 5.80
C ALA A 60 10.54 2.89 6.16
N ALA A 61 10.70 3.97 5.38
CA ALA A 61 11.64 5.04 5.67
C ALA A 61 11.30 5.73 7.00
N ALA A 62 10.03 6.09 7.22
CA ALA A 62 9.58 6.64 8.50
C ALA A 62 9.84 5.68 9.68
N SER A 63 9.59 4.37 9.48
CA SER A 63 9.90 3.35 10.49
C SER A 63 11.39 3.25 10.79
N ALA A 64 12.24 3.34 9.77
CA ALA A 64 13.70 3.33 9.92
C ALA A 64 14.20 4.57 10.66
N TYR A 65 13.65 5.76 10.37
CA TYR A 65 13.99 6.98 11.11
C TYR A 65 13.54 6.90 12.56
N TYR A 66 12.31 6.44 12.80
CA TYR A 66 11.80 6.20 14.15
C TYR A 66 12.70 5.23 14.91
N SER A 67 13.05 4.09 14.31
CA SER A 67 13.92 3.08 14.91
C SER A 67 15.28 3.66 15.29
N GLN A 68 15.91 4.43 14.41
CA GLN A 68 17.18 5.10 14.69
C GLN A 68 17.09 6.06 15.88
N ALA A 69 16.00 6.84 15.98
CA ALA A 69 15.78 7.76 17.09
C ALA A 69 15.41 7.06 18.41
N ASN A 70 14.89 5.84 18.37
CA ASN A 70 14.28 5.16 19.50
C ASN A 70 14.97 3.85 19.89
N LYS A 71 16.31 3.85 19.91
CA LYS A 71 17.13 2.69 20.35
C LYS A 71 16.80 1.42 19.57
N GLU A 72 16.70 1.58 18.25
CA GLU A 72 16.40 0.53 17.28
C GLU A 72 14.99 -0.06 17.39
N ALA A 73 14.10 0.54 18.20
CA ALA A 73 12.79 -0.02 18.44
C ALA A 73 11.83 0.23 17.26
N PHE A 74 11.08 -0.79 16.86
CA PHE A 74 9.92 -0.60 15.97
C PHE A 74 8.75 0.00 16.75
N ALA A 75 7.94 0.81 16.09
CA ALA A 75 6.66 1.27 16.64
C ALA A 75 5.65 0.10 16.75
N ARG A 76 4.52 0.35 17.42
CA ARG A 76 3.47 -0.65 17.68
C ARG A 76 2.25 -0.36 16.82
N SER A 77 1.48 -1.39 16.51
CA SER A 77 0.12 -1.28 16.02
C SER A 77 -0.77 -0.49 16.98
N GLN A 78 -1.89 0.02 16.48
CA GLN A 78 -2.91 0.73 17.27
C GLN A 78 -3.34 -0.07 18.50
N HIS A 79 -3.60 -1.36 18.32
CA HIS A 79 -4.05 -2.22 19.42
C HIS A 79 -2.96 -2.42 20.48
N SER A 80 -1.74 -2.78 20.06
CA SER A 80 -0.64 -3.00 21.00
C SER A 80 -0.17 -1.70 21.66
N ALA A 81 -0.17 -0.60 20.92
CA ALA A 81 0.15 0.73 21.43
C ALA A 81 -0.81 1.16 22.55
N ALA A 82 -2.12 1.00 22.33
CA ALA A 82 -3.14 1.29 23.33
C ALA A 82 -2.95 0.44 24.61
N ALA A 83 -2.72 -0.87 24.44
CA ALA A 83 -2.47 -1.78 25.57
C ALA A 83 -1.21 -1.43 26.38
N ASN A 84 -0.20 -0.85 25.71
CA ASN A 84 1.09 -0.51 26.31
C ASN A 84 1.21 0.98 26.67
N ARG A 85 0.14 1.78 26.54
CA ARG A 85 0.16 3.24 26.74
C ARG A 85 1.31 3.90 25.97
N ALA A 86 1.43 3.57 24.69
CA ALA A 86 2.38 4.17 23.76
C ALA A 86 1.64 4.75 22.53
N GLY A 87 2.33 5.56 21.74
CA GLY A 87 1.84 5.99 20.43
C GLY A 87 1.87 4.83 19.43
N ALA A 88 0.88 4.78 18.55
CA ALA A 88 0.84 3.80 17.46
C ALA A 88 1.76 4.24 16.31
N TRP A 89 2.17 3.32 15.45
CA TRP A 89 3.18 3.57 14.42
C TRP A 89 2.80 4.70 13.48
N GLU A 90 1.54 4.80 13.08
CA GLU A 90 1.05 5.87 12.22
C GLU A 90 1.14 7.26 12.89
N GLN A 91 0.97 7.29 14.20
CA GLN A 91 1.03 8.53 14.96
C GLN A 91 2.49 8.95 15.16
N LEU A 92 3.35 7.99 15.51
CA LEU A 92 4.77 8.21 15.70
C LEU A 92 5.49 8.53 14.38
N HIS A 93 4.99 8.00 13.26
CA HIS A 93 5.52 8.26 11.93
C HIS A 93 5.15 9.65 11.40
N TYR A 94 4.08 10.28 11.92
CA TYR A 94 3.58 11.57 11.44
C TYR A 94 4.65 12.67 11.38
N SER A 95 5.52 12.75 12.40
CA SER A 95 6.61 13.74 12.46
C SER A 95 7.72 13.54 11.41
N TYR A 96 7.73 12.39 10.74
CA TYR A 96 8.66 12.12 9.63
C TYR A 96 8.04 12.39 8.26
N PHE A 97 6.73 12.64 8.20
CA PHE A 97 6.02 13.04 6.99
C PHE A 97 5.69 14.54 6.97
N THR A 98 5.69 15.18 8.12
CA THR A 98 5.30 16.59 8.29
C THR A 98 6.33 17.35 9.11
N ASP A 99 6.27 18.68 9.05
CA ASP A 99 7.08 19.55 9.92
C ASP A 99 6.49 19.70 11.34
N ALA A 100 5.44 18.95 11.66
CA ALA A 100 4.73 19.05 12.93
C ALA A 100 5.15 17.93 13.90
N GLU A 101 5.34 18.32 15.16
CA GLU A 101 5.74 17.40 16.21
C GLU A 101 4.53 16.64 16.75
N TYR A 102 4.63 15.31 16.79
CA TYR A 102 3.61 14.48 17.42
C TYR A 102 3.73 14.57 18.95
N ASN A 103 2.68 15.05 19.63
CA ASN A 103 2.65 15.13 21.09
C ASN A 103 1.70 14.10 21.70
N TYR A 104 2.29 13.00 22.18
CA TYR A 104 1.61 11.91 22.88
C TYR A 104 0.94 12.34 24.20
N ASP A 105 1.46 13.38 24.88
CA ASP A 105 1.03 13.81 26.22
C ASP A 105 -0.18 14.76 26.23
N SER A 106 -0.77 15.08 25.06
CA SER A 106 -1.93 15.98 24.99
C SER A 106 -3.22 15.39 25.57
N GLY A 107 -3.22 14.11 25.97
CA GLY A 107 -4.39 13.46 26.57
C GLY A 107 -5.58 13.34 25.61
N ALA A 108 -5.42 13.72 24.34
CA ALA A 108 -6.36 13.46 23.27
C ALA A 108 -5.99 12.09 22.68
N PRO A 109 -6.79 11.04 22.89
CA PRO A 109 -6.57 9.75 22.22
C PRO A 109 -6.80 9.83 20.70
N TRP A 110 -7.20 11.01 20.19
CA TRP A 110 -7.71 11.25 18.85
C TRP A 110 -7.15 12.56 18.31
N TRP A 111 -6.09 12.47 17.51
CA TRP A 111 -5.66 13.58 16.67
C TRP A 111 -6.56 13.58 15.44
N ASP A 112 -7.72 14.21 15.54
CA ASP A 112 -8.77 14.23 14.52
C ASP A 112 -8.87 15.64 13.92
N ASP A 113 -7.85 16.03 13.16
CA ASP A 113 -7.84 17.27 12.38
C ASP A 113 -7.54 17.02 10.89
N GLU A 114 -7.78 18.02 10.06
CA GLU A 114 -7.61 17.92 8.60
C GLU A 114 -6.15 17.59 8.21
N SER A 115 -5.16 18.01 9.00
CA SER A 115 -3.76 17.72 8.72
C SER A 115 -3.45 16.24 8.92
N TRP A 116 -4.01 15.62 9.96
CA TRP A 116 -3.92 14.18 10.19
C TRP A 116 -4.55 13.41 9.03
N TRP A 117 -5.80 13.71 8.67
CA TRP A 117 -6.48 12.98 7.59
C TRP A 117 -5.84 13.20 6.21
N SER A 118 -5.27 14.38 5.96
CA SER A 118 -4.47 14.61 4.76
C SER A 118 -3.23 13.72 4.73
N THR A 119 -2.54 13.59 5.86
CA THR A 119 -1.36 12.73 5.99
C THR A 119 -1.73 11.26 5.81
N VAL A 120 -2.86 10.82 6.37
CA VAL A 120 -3.43 9.47 6.15
C VAL A 120 -3.62 9.20 4.67
N ARG A 121 -4.34 10.09 3.97
CA ARG A 121 -4.60 9.94 2.53
C ARG A 121 -3.33 9.96 1.69
N GLU A 122 -2.32 10.72 2.12
CA GLU A 122 -1.08 10.87 1.37
C GLU A 122 -0.13 9.68 1.59
N HIS A 123 0.06 9.20 2.81
CA HIS A 123 1.14 8.24 3.12
C HIS A 123 0.65 6.84 3.51
N TYR A 124 -0.55 6.73 4.08
CA TYR A 124 -1.03 5.49 4.70
C TYR A 124 -2.14 4.80 3.89
N GLN A 125 -2.69 5.50 2.92
CA GLN A 125 -3.71 5.02 2.01
C GLN A 125 -3.11 4.94 0.60
N CYS A 126 -3.47 3.89 -0.13
CA CYS A 126 -3.10 3.82 -1.52
C CYS A 126 -3.82 4.93 -2.31
N PRO A 127 -3.16 5.64 -3.25
CA PRO A 127 -3.78 6.74 -3.98
C PRO A 127 -5.03 6.38 -4.79
N PHE A 128 -5.26 5.08 -5.02
CA PHE A 128 -6.41 4.56 -5.76
C PHE A 128 -7.51 3.97 -4.85
N ASP A 129 -7.24 3.85 -3.55
CA ASP A 129 -8.25 3.49 -2.58
C ASP A 129 -9.25 4.66 -2.45
N ARG A 130 -10.54 4.30 -2.44
CA ARG A 130 -11.67 5.23 -2.46
C ARG A 130 -12.37 5.34 -1.11
N ARG A 131 -11.88 4.65 -0.09
CA ARG A 131 -12.43 4.74 1.27
C ARG A 131 -12.20 6.15 1.81
N ASP A 132 -13.26 6.73 2.39
CA ASP A 132 -13.20 8.06 2.99
C ASP A 132 -12.37 8.04 4.29
N ASN A 133 -11.79 9.19 4.61
CA ASN A 133 -11.11 9.47 5.88
C ASN A 133 -11.71 10.74 6.48
N PRO A 134 -12.22 10.71 7.73
CA PRO A 134 -12.32 9.55 8.62
C PRO A 134 -13.28 8.44 8.13
N ALA A 135 -12.94 7.17 8.36
CA ALA A 135 -13.84 6.05 8.12
C ALA A 135 -14.67 5.74 9.38
N TYR A 136 -16.00 5.82 9.26
CA TYR A 136 -16.94 5.42 10.31
C TYR A 136 -17.36 3.97 10.12
N ARG A 137 -17.37 3.20 11.22
CA ARG A 137 -17.67 1.76 11.19
C ARG A 137 -18.66 1.39 12.28
N ASP A 138 -19.56 0.48 11.95
CA ASP A 138 -20.56 -0.03 12.89
C ASP A 138 -19.89 -0.65 14.13
N GLY A 139 -20.30 -0.19 15.31
CA GLY A 139 -19.81 -0.72 16.59
C GLY A 139 -18.58 -0.02 17.17
N LEU A 140 -17.94 0.91 16.46
CA LEU A 140 -16.88 1.76 17.01
C LEU A 140 -17.43 3.16 17.34
N PRO A 141 -17.20 3.70 18.56
CA PRO A 141 -17.69 5.03 18.93
C PRO A 141 -16.83 6.18 18.38
N PHE A 142 -15.79 5.88 17.59
CA PHE A 142 -14.84 6.84 17.03
C PHE A 142 -14.47 6.48 15.58
N PRO A 143 -14.10 7.47 14.75
CA PRO A 143 -13.61 7.20 13.41
C PRO A 143 -12.23 6.52 13.43
N VAL A 144 -11.92 5.79 12.37
CA VAL A 144 -10.60 5.16 12.15
C VAL A 144 -10.00 5.57 10.81
N PRO A 145 -8.67 5.58 10.67
CA PRO A 145 -8.02 5.74 9.38
C PRO A 145 -8.31 4.56 8.45
N ALA A 146 -8.48 4.84 7.15
CA ALA A 146 -8.56 3.82 6.11
C ALA A 146 -7.14 3.44 5.63
N PHE A 147 -6.51 2.51 6.34
CA PHE A 147 -5.17 2.01 5.99
C PHE A 147 -5.19 1.07 4.80
N SER A 148 -4.31 1.31 3.82
CA SER A 148 -4.04 0.36 2.73
C SER A 148 -2.81 -0.51 2.98
N TYR A 149 -2.03 -0.22 4.01
CA TYR A 149 -0.81 -0.95 4.37
C TYR A 149 -0.85 -1.35 5.84
N GLY A 150 -0.35 -2.55 6.14
CA GLY A 150 -0.31 -3.10 7.49
C GLY A 150 1.12 -3.41 7.92
N GLN A 151 1.45 -3.03 9.16
CA GLN A 151 2.72 -3.41 9.79
C GLN A 151 2.73 -4.91 10.09
N ASN A 152 3.87 -5.56 9.91
CA ASN A 152 4.07 -6.92 10.39
C ASN A 152 4.02 -6.99 11.93
N VAL A 153 3.10 -7.79 12.46
CA VAL A 153 2.88 -7.90 13.91
C VAL A 153 4.04 -8.55 14.66
N TYR A 154 4.92 -9.31 14.01
CA TYR A 154 6.05 -9.97 14.67
C TYR A 154 6.96 -9.00 15.43
N PHE A 155 7.01 -7.73 15.03
CA PHE A 155 7.78 -6.71 15.72
C PHE A 155 7.16 -6.23 17.01
N GLU A 156 5.96 -6.67 17.40
CA GLU A 156 5.30 -6.30 18.65
C GLU A 156 4.87 -7.48 19.50
N LEU A 157 4.73 -8.67 18.91
CA LEU A 157 4.30 -9.89 19.59
C LEU A 157 5.09 -10.14 20.87
N ARG A 158 4.35 -10.35 21.96
CA ARG A 158 4.84 -10.91 23.22
C ARG A 158 4.18 -12.25 23.50
N ALA A 159 4.83 -13.04 24.34
CA ALA A 159 4.29 -14.33 24.79
C ALA A 159 2.95 -14.19 25.53
N GLU A 160 2.69 -13.04 26.13
CA GLU A 160 1.44 -12.76 26.87
C GLU A 160 0.31 -12.22 25.98
N GLU A 161 0.63 -11.71 24.78
CA GLU A 161 -0.34 -11.12 23.83
C GLU A 161 -0.86 -12.16 22.82
N ILE A 162 -0.31 -13.37 22.84
CA ILE A 162 -0.81 -14.53 22.11
C ILE A 162 -1.28 -15.53 23.16
N ASP A 163 -2.51 -16.03 22.99
CA ASP A 163 -3.13 -17.00 23.92
C ASP A 163 -2.11 -18.08 24.36
N PRO A 164 -1.82 -18.20 25.67
CA PRO A 164 -0.82 -19.14 26.19
C PRO A 164 -1.05 -20.59 25.77
N ASP A 165 -2.31 -21.00 25.56
CA ASP A 165 -2.67 -22.34 25.10
C ASP A 165 -2.42 -22.51 23.59
N MET A 166 -2.54 -21.43 22.81
CA MET A 166 -2.17 -21.39 21.38
C MET A 166 -0.66 -21.24 21.16
N TRP A 167 0.07 -20.78 22.18
CA TRP A 167 1.51 -20.49 22.14
C TRP A 167 2.41 -21.74 22.18
N GLN A 168 1.87 -22.94 22.41
CA GLN A 168 2.56 -24.25 22.36
C GLN A 168 3.98 -24.29 23.01
N GLY A 169 4.26 -23.42 23.99
CA GLY A 169 5.58 -23.30 24.62
C GLY A 169 6.69 -22.66 23.76
N ARG A 170 6.39 -22.03 22.62
CA ARG A 170 7.39 -21.37 21.76
C ARG A 170 7.76 -19.98 22.30
N GLN A 171 8.90 -19.83 22.97
CA GLN A 171 9.41 -18.49 23.32
C GLN A 171 9.93 -17.77 22.06
N TYR A 172 9.12 -16.91 21.43
CA TYR A 172 9.69 -15.91 20.52
C TYR A 172 10.26 -14.76 21.36
N ALA A 173 11.53 -14.43 21.13
CA ALA A 173 12.06 -13.14 21.57
C ALA A 173 11.26 -12.05 20.83
N PRO A 174 10.76 -11.02 21.52
CA PRO A 174 9.96 -10.03 20.84
C PRO A 174 10.89 -9.27 19.89
N TYR A 175 10.63 -9.33 18.58
CA TYR A 175 11.44 -8.69 17.53
C TYR A 175 11.27 -7.17 17.50
N ARG A 176 11.18 -6.57 18.70
CA ARG A 176 10.94 -5.14 18.94
C ARG A 176 12.08 -4.27 18.45
N ARG A 177 13.29 -4.82 18.27
CA ARG A 177 14.48 -4.06 17.89
C ARG A 177 15.03 -4.54 16.56
N LEU A 178 15.55 -3.62 15.76
CA LEU A 178 16.21 -3.92 14.50
C LEU A 178 17.37 -4.93 14.68
N SER A 179 18.16 -4.80 15.76
CA SER A 179 19.23 -5.75 16.09
C SER A 179 18.77 -7.18 16.41
N ALA A 180 17.47 -7.40 16.64
CA ALA A 180 16.91 -8.73 16.83
C ALA A 180 16.51 -9.41 15.51
N ILE A 181 16.52 -8.68 14.39
CA ILE A 181 16.17 -9.19 13.07
C ILE A 181 17.42 -9.81 12.43
N HIS A 182 17.38 -11.12 12.18
CA HIS A 182 18.51 -11.85 11.61
C HIS A 182 18.78 -11.45 10.16
N ASP A 183 17.73 -11.41 9.33
CA ASP A 183 17.83 -11.03 7.92
C ASP A 183 16.83 -9.91 7.58
N PRO A 184 17.26 -8.64 7.71
CA PRO A 184 16.42 -7.49 7.38
C PRO A 184 15.94 -7.45 5.91
N SER A 185 16.73 -8.01 4.99
CA SER A 185 16.40 -8.08 3.56
C SER A 185 15.45 -9.23 3.21
N ALA A 186 15.26 -10.21 4.09
CA ALA A 186 14.26 -11.26 3.89
C ALA A 186 13.00 -11.04 4.74
N THR A 187 13.04 -10.13 5.72
CA THR A 187 11.94 -9.92 6.67
C THR A 187 10.98 -8.82 6.19
N VAL A 188 9.72 -9.16 6.01
CA VAL A 188 8.66 -8.21 5.63
C VAL A 188 8.40 -7.22 6.77
N LEU A 189 8.38 -5.93 6.42
CA LEU A 189 8.08 -4.83 7.34
C LEU A 189 6.61 -4.35 7.23
N PHE A 190 6.20 -4.00 6.01
CA PHE A 190 4.81 -3.68 5.67
C PHE A 190 4.39 -4.42 4.40
N ALA A 191 3.09 -4.67 4.28
CA ALA A 191 2.50 -5.03 2.99
C ALA A 191 1.11 -4.42 2.82
N GLU A 192 0.60 -4.48 1.59
CA GLU A 192 -0.78 -4.07 1.30
C GLU A 192 -1.79 -4.92 2.08
N LEU A 193 -2.72 -4.24 2.74
CA LEU A 193 -3.84 -4.81 3.47
C LEU A 193 -5.10 -4.84 2.59
N LYS A 194 -5.95 -5.84 2.77
CA LYS A 194 -7.27 -5.88 2.12
C LYS A 194 -8.10 -4.66 2.52
N ASP A 195 -8.88 -4.12 1.59
CA ASP A 195 -9.79 -3.00 1.85
C ASP A 195 -10.82 -3.32 2.96
N SER A 196 -11.16 -4.59 3.13
CA SER A 196 -12.04 -5.07 4.19
C SER A 196 -11.38 -5.12 5.57
N SER A 197 -10.04 -5.04 5.65
CA SER A 197 -9.32 -5.09 6.91
C SER A 197 -9.70 -3.92 7.81
N LEU A 198 -9.76 -4.20 9.11
CA LEU A 198 -10.01 -3.21 10.17
C LEU A 198 -8.72 -2.80 10.87
N THR A 199 -7.63 -3.49 10.57
CA THR A 199 -6.38 -3.41 11.31
C THR A 199 -5.40 -2.52 10.58
N ASP A 200 -4.42 -2.05 11.33
CA ASP A 200 -3.25 -1.33 10.87
C ASP A 200 -2.01 -2.26 10.78
N HIS A 201 -2.23 -3.56 10.97
CA HIS A 201 -1.20 -4.59 11.03
C HIS A 201 -1.69 -5.90 10.41
N ILE A 202 -0.73 -6.75 10.04
CA ILE A 202 -0.93 -8.07 9.46
C ILE A 202 -0.54 -9.13 10.49
N MET A 203 -1.50 -10.00 10.85
CA MET A 203 -1.34 -11.00 11.89
C MET A 203 -0.78 -12.33 11.35
N ALA A 204 0.35 -12.27 10.65
CA ALA A 204 0.92 -13.42 9.95
C ALA A 204 1.18 -14.65 10.84
N HIS A 205 1.43 -14.45 12.13
CA HIS A 205 1.55 -15.53 13.11
C HIS A 205 0.29 -16.44 13.18
N PHE A 206 -0.91 -15.91 12.97
CA PHE A 206 -2.14 -16.71 12.94
C PHE A 206 -2.30 -17.54 11.67
N TRP A 207 -1.60 -17.21 10.59
CA TRP A 207 -1.62 -18.03 9.37
C TRP A 207 -0.99 -19.39 9.65
N VAL A 208 0.05 -19.42 10.48
CA VAL A 208 0.72 -20.65 10.91
C VAL A 208 -0.01 -21.30 12.09
N LEU A 209 -0.36 -20.52 13.12
CA LEU A 209 -0.92 -21.07 14.37
C LEU A 209 -2.36 -21.55 14.21
N ASN A 210 -3.17 -20.81 13.45
CA ASN A 210 -4.62 -21.00 13.41
C ASN A 210 -5.13 -21.30 11.99
N SER A 211 -4.24 -21.46 11.00
CA SER A 211 -4.62 -21.54 9.58
C SER A 211 -5.53 -20.38 9.16
N ALA A 212 -5.31 -19.19 9.74
CA ALA A 212 -6.13 -18.03 9.47
C ALA A 212 -5.92 -17.56 8.03
N THR A 213 -6.98 -17.03 7.42
CA THR A 213 -6.92 -16.46 6.07
C THR A 213 -6.01 -15.24 6.06
N PRO A 214 -5.01 -15.16 5.16
CA PRO A 214 -4.18 -13.98 5.05
C PRO A 214 -4.93 -12.67 4.84
N GLU A 215 -4.56 -11.64 5.60
CA GLU A 215 -5.12 -10.29 5.49
C GLU A 215 -4.46 -9.45 4.39
N GLN A 216 -3.35 -9.94 3.83
CA GLN A 216 -2.62 -9.32 2.73
C GLN A 216 -3.50 -9.21 1.48
N ASP A 217 -3.52 -8.04 0.84
CA ASP A 217 -4.18 -7.84 -0.44
C ASP A 217 -3.24 -8.16 -1.59
N VAL A 218 -3.59 -9.16 -2.39
CA VAL A 218 -2.82 -9.62 -3.56
C VAL A 218 -3.49 -9.27 -4.88
N THR A 219 -4.53 -8.45 -4.83
CA THR A 219 -5.39 -8.13 -5.98
C THR A 219 -5.56 -6.64 -6.24
N ARG A 220 -5.11 -5.78 -5.32
CA ARG A 220 -5.33 -4.33 -5.36
C ARG A 220 -4.90 -3.68 -6.68
N HIS A 221 -3.74 -4.09 -7.23
CA HIS A 221 -3.16 -3.48 -8.44
C HIS A 221 -2.83 -4.45 -9.57
N GLY A 222 -3.29 -5.70 -9.48
CA GLY A 222 -3.01 -6.71 -10.50
C GLY A 222 -2.74 -8.07 -9.89
N SER A 223 -1.59 -8.66 -10.23
CA SER A 223 -1.24 -10.03 -9.88
C SER A 223 -0.41 -10.19 -8.60
N GLY A 224 -0.05 -9.09 -7.94
CA GLY A 224 0.78 -9.12 -6.74
C GLY A 224 0.33 -8.13 -5.68
N THR A 225 1.09 -8.13 -4.60
CA THR A 225 0.96 -7.29 -3.42
C THR A 225 2.23 -6.48 -3.25
N GLY A 226 2.07 -5.18 -2.98
CA GLY A 226 3.20 -4.35 -2.60
C GLY A 226 3.73 -4.77 -1.24
N VAL A 227 5.00 -5.17 -1.19
CA VAL A 227 5.69 -5.60 0.04
C VAL A 227 6.97 -4.80 0.20
N VAL A 228 7.23 -4.34 1.43
CA VAL A 228 8.48 -3.68 1.80
C VAL A 228 9.12 -4.40 2.97
N TYR A 229 10.44 -4.52 2.92
CA TYR A 229 11.23 -5.27 3.87
C TYR A 229 11.91 -4.35 4.89
N VAL A 230 12.49 -4.94 5.94
CA VAL A 230 13.07 -4.20 7.07
C VAL A 230 14.26 -3.33 6.66
N ASP A 231 15.02 -3.71 5.62
CA ASP A 231 16.10 -2.88 5.06
C ASP A 231 15.60 -1.73 4.16
N GLY A 232 14.30 -1.65 3.90
CA GLY A 232 13.64 -0.61 3.12
C GLY A 232 13.51 -0.91 1.61
N HIS A 233 14.04 -2.02 1.09
CA HIS A 233 13.71 -2.39 -0.30
C HIS A 233 12.25 -2.86 -0.38
N ALA A 234 11.63 -2.65 -1.54
CA ALA A 234 10.24 -3.04 -1.78
C ALA A 234 10.06 -3.60 -3.19
N GLU A 235 9.14 -4.53 -3.32
CA GLU A 235 8.82 -5.22 -4.56
C GLU A 235 7.33 -5.53 -4.66
N GLU A 236 6.89 -5.86 -5.88
CA GLU A 236 5.60 -6.52 -6.09
C GLU A 236 5.86 -8.03 -6.00
N ALA A 237 5.28 -8.68 -5.00
CA ALA A 237 5.43 -10.12 -4.78
C ALA A 237 4.07 -10.80 -4.72
N GLY A 238 3.98 -12.10 -5.00
CA GLY A 238 2.77 -12.87 -4.72
C GLY A 238 2.67 -13.28 -3.25
N MET A 239 1.52 -13.80 -2.83
CA MET A 239 1.36 -14.39 -1.49
C MET A 239 2.42 -15.48 -1.25
N LEU A 240 2.53 -16.42 -2.20
CA LEU A 240 3.40 -17.60 -2.08
C LEU A 240 4.89 -17.28 -2.15
N ASP A 241 5.26 -16.08 -2.62
CA ASP A 241 6.65 -15.62 -2.61
C ASP A 241 7.07 -15.19 -1.19
N ASN A 242 6.10 -14.78 -0.36
CA ASN A 242 6.33 -14.30 1.01
C ASN A 242 5.89 -15.30 2.08
N PHE A 243 4.91 -16.15 1.77
CA PHE A 243 4.36 -17.13 2.68
C PHE A 243 3.85 -18.35 1.90
N ASP A 244 4.60 -19.44 1.98
CA ASP A 244 4.24 -20.74 1.44
C ASP A 244 4.66 -21.82 2.46
N PRO A 245 3.72 -22.31 3.29
CA PRO A 245 4.04 -23.30 4.31
C PRO A 245 4.43 -24.66 3.71
N GLU A 246 4.04 -24.99 2.49
CA GLU A 246 4.43 -26.24 1.81
C GLU A 246 5.90 -26.20 1.38
N ARG A 247 6.39 -25.01 1.02
CA ARG A 247 7.79 -24.77 0.64
C ARG A 247 8.67 -24.29 1.79
N GLY A 248 8.09 -24.07 2.97
CA GLY A 248 8.79 -23.54 4.14
C GLY A 248 9.19 -22.07 4.00
N VAL A 249 8.48 -21.31 3.16
CA VAL A 249 8.70 -19.87 2.98
C VAL A 249 7.84 -19.13 4.00
N ASP A 250 8.48 -18.37 4.89
CA ASP A 250 7.82 -17.45 5.82
C ASP A 250 8.71 -16.23 6.02
N ARG A 251 8.53 -15.23 5.14
CA ARG A 251 9.22 -13.93 5.18
C ARG A 251 8.63 -12.99 6.23
N TRP A 252 7.52 -13.35 6.86
CA TRP A 252 6.90 -12.55 7.92
C TRP A 252 7.52 -12.81 9.28
N ASN A 253 7.91 -14.05 9.55
CA ASN A 253 8.53 -14.41 10.81
C ASN A 253 10.05 -14.15 10.79
N PRO A 254 10.57 -13.19 11.59
CA PRO A 254 12.00 -12.86 11.58
C PRO A 254 12.91 -14.01 12.05
N ALA A 255 12.35 -15.07 12.65
CA ALA A 255 13.11 -16.26 13.04
C ALA A 255 13.45 -17.17 11.85
N THR A 256 12.63 -17.13 10.79
CA THR A 256 12.68 -18.08 9.67
C THR A 256 12.86 -17.41 8.32
N ALA A 257 12.74 -16.08 8.25
CA ALA A 257 12.96 -15.31 7.02
C ALA A 257 14.40 -15.49 6.50
N HIS A 258 14.52 -15.86 5.22
CA HIS A 258 15.77 -16.03 4.46
C HIS A 258 15.52 -15.91 2.94
#